data_AF-A0A2X4VUV9-F1
#
_entry.id   AF-A0A2X4VUV9-F1
#
_cell.length_a   1.000
_cell.length_b   1.000
_cell.length_c   1.000
_cell.angle_alpha   90.00
_cell.angle_beta   90.00
_cell.angle_gamma   90.00
#
_symmetry.space_group_name_H-M   'P 1'
#
loop_
_entity.id
_entity.type
_entity.pdbx_description
1 polymer ?
#
loop_
_entity_poly.entity_id
_entity_poly.type
_entity_poly.pdbx_seq_one_letter_code
_entity_poly.pdbx_strand_id
1 'polypeptide(L)'
;MKKLLLVFAAILVLLLGACSDSSKKMDEETKELNVTMDVKEIIKEGKITFKGMTNLPENTKLVITLSNDDNFKAQSKVIVGDSKFESEQFSNKGNSLQSGIYRVGVTMEIASVQPKSVQAIIGNDSENLKGELVIDGDSGKTIEFSKKIEIVGAEKINHEVLIKEFKEQILSYYNRINDEYDSQKNSFDPATWGAFARDFREETNKSRSQINQSALNQGEQMQIAPAFVDLQMLLTAYAADLQNRGDDKEIYRLKSQIEDSLK
;
A
#
# COMPACT_ATOMS: atom_id res chain seq x y z
N MET A 1 83.24 27.15 -57.23
CA MET A 1 82.59 28.33 -56.61
C MET A 1 81.13 27.98 -56.30
N LYS A 2 80.60 28.36 -55.11
CA LYS A 2 79.17 28.42 -54.67
C LYS A 2 78.18 27.37 -55.21
N LYS A 3 77.32 26.69 -54.43
CA LYS A 3 77.03 26.55 -52.98
C LYS A 3 76.13 25.26 -52.89
N LEU A 4 76.26 24.40 -51.87
CA LEU A 4 75.31 24.25 -50.74
C LEU A 4 73.87 23.84 -51.19
N LEU A 5 73.21 22.75 -50.76
CA LEU A 5 73.22 21.94 -49.53
C LEU A 5 72.67 20.51 -49.90
N LEU A 6 73.40 19.39 -49.80
CA LEU A 6 73.36 18.40 -48.70
C LEU A 6 72.05 18.40 -47.86
N VAL A 7 71.20 17.36 -47.93
CA VAL A 7 71.05 16.25 -46.94
C VAL A 7 69.72 15.54 -47.30
N PHE A 8 69.45 14.23 -47.23
CA PHE A 8 70.18 12.93 -47.07
C PHE A 8 69.33 11.90 -47.89
N ALA A 9 69.81 10.75 -48.40
CA ALA A 9 70.03 9.45 -47.74
C ALA A 9 68.87 8.97 -46.82
N ALA A 10 68.31 7.74 -46.89
CA ALA A 10 68.69 6.56 -47.67
C ALA A 10 67.49 5.56 -47.80
N ILE A 11 67.54 4.65 -48.81
CA ILE A 11 67.54 3.17 -48.69
C ILE A 11 66.54 2.51 -47.70
N LEU A 12 65.79 1.43 -47.99
CA LEU A 12 65.58 0.57 -49.17
C LEU A 12 64.58 -0.56 -48.80
N VAL A 13 63.87 -1.12 -49.80
CA VAL A 13 63.20 -2.45 -49.81
C VAL A 13 61.94 -2.71 -48.97
N LEU A 14 60.90 -3.06 -49.74
CA LEU A 14 59.73 -3.90 -49.44
C LEU A 14 59.94 -5.01 -48.40
N LEU A 15 58.96 -5.18 -47.50
CA LEU A 15 58.11 -6.39 -47.43
C LEU A 15 57.06 -6.28 -46.30
N LEU A 16 55.79 -6.54 -46.67
CA LEU A 16 54.67 -7.02 -45.86
C LEU A 16 54.72 -6.77 -44.33
N GLY A 17 54.19 -5.62 -43.90
CA GLY A 17 53.75 -5.40 -42.51
C GLY A 17 52.23 -5.41 -42.44
N ALA A 18 51.64 -6.33 -41.66
CA ALA A 18 50.21 -6.32 -41.37
C ALA A 18 49.86 -5.05 -40.58
N CYS A 19 48.89 -4.27 -41.04
CA CYS A 19 48.36 -3.16 -40.25
C CYS A 19 47.52 -3.76 -39.12
N SER A 20 48.12 -3.85 -37.94
CA SER A 20 47.45 -4.26 -36.70
C SER A 20 46.43 -3.20 -36.30
N ASP A 21 45.17 -3.40 -36.66
CA ASP A 21 44.07 -2.62 -36.08
C ASP A 21 43.78 -3.19 -34.68
N SER A 22 44.64 -2.81 -33.72
CA SER A 22 44.55 -3.27 -32.34
C SER A 22 43.44 -2.50 -31.62
N SER A 23 42.19 -2.83 -31.94
CA SER A 23 41.04 -2.48 -31.13
C SER A 23 41.20 -3.16 -29.76
N LYS A 24 41.84 -2.47 -28.82
CA LYS A 24 41.81 -2.83 -27.40
C LYS A 24 40.35 -2.80 -26.97
N LYS A 25 39.70 -3.97 -26.95
CA LYS A 25 38.60 -4.18 -26.02
C LYS A 25 39.17 -3.93 -24.64
N MET A 26 38.73 -2.84 -24.03
CA MET A 26 38.96 -2.61 -22.63
C MET A 26 37.99 -3.56 -21.94
N ASP A 27 38.50 -4.66 -21.40
CA ASP A 27 37.71 -5.55 -20.57
C ASP A 27 37.30 -4.75 -19.33
N GLU A 28 36.08 -4.21 -19.33
CA GLU A 28 35.44 -3.74 -18.11
C GLU A 28 35.23 -4.98 -17.24
N GLU A 29 36.07 -5.14 -16.22
CA GLU A 29 35.77 -6.03 -15.10
C GLU A 29 34.45 -5.56 -14.47
N THR A 30 33.35 -6.17 -14.89
CA THR A 30 32.00 -5.96 -14.33
C THR A 30 32.05 -6.33 -12.86
N LYS A 31 32.27 -5.33 -12.01
CA LYS A 31 32.55 -5.53 -10.59
C LYS A 31 31.28 -5.95 -9.86
N GLU A 32 31.11 -7.26 -9.74
CA GLU A 32 29.98 -7.87 -9.05
C GLU A 32 29.84 -7.31 -7.62
N LEU A 33 28.63 -6.83 -7.30
CA LEU A 33 28.27 -6.31 -6.00
C LEU A 33 27.41 -7.32 -5.26
N ASN A 34 28.04 -8.14 -4.40
CA ASN A 34 27.33 -9.03 -3.49
C ASN A 34 26.63 -8.20 -2.40
N VAL A 35 25.32 -8.01 -2.53
CA VAL A 35 24.55 -7.07 -1.71
C VAL A 35 24.40 -7.56 -0.27
N THR A 36 24.66 -6.67 0.69
CA THR A 36 24.39 -6.89 2.11
C THR A 36 23.46 -5.81 2.66
N MET A 37 22.62 -6.18 3.64
CA MET A 37 21.74 -5.25 4.33
C MET A 37 21.49 -5.68 5.77
N ASP A 38 21.63 -4.74 6.71
CA ASP A 38 21.15 -4.85 8.10
C ASP A 38 20.06 -3.80 8.31
N VAL A 39 18.98 -4.15 9.03
CA VAL A 39 17.84 -3.25 9.30
C VAL A 39 17.40 -3.41 10.74
N LYS A 40 17.34 -2.27 11.45
CA LYS A 40 16.98 -2.17 12.86
C LYS A 40 15.80 -1.22 13.05
N GLU A 41 14.82 -1.70 13.80
CA GLU A 41 13.65 -1.00 14.28
C GLU A 41 13.98 -0.16 15.50
N ILE A 42 13.42 1.05 15.55
CA ILE A 42 13.40 1.93 16.71
C ILE A 42 11.94 2.22 16.99
N ILE A 43 11.40 1.59 18.02
CA ILE A 43 10.00 1.74 18.44
C ILE A 43 9.95 2.78 19.57
N LYS A 44 9.03 3.74 19.45
CA LYS A 44 8.77 4.76 20.45
C LYS A 44 7.28 5.10 20.45
N GLU A 45 6.61 4.91 21.59
CA GLU A 45 5.16 5.18 21.75
C GLU A 45 4.30 4.45 20.69
N GLY A 46 4.65 3.21 20.34
CA GLY A 46 3.97 2.42 19.31
C GLY A 46 4.14 2.94 17.87
N LYS A 47 5.01 3.91 17.64
CA LYS A 47 5.44 4.37 16.31
C LYS A 47 6.84 3.82 16.03
N ILE A 48 7.19 3.63 14.77
CA ILE A 48 8.42 2.92 14.39
C ILE A 48 9.20 3.65 13.30
N THR A 49 10.51 3.73 13.48
CA THR A 49 11.49 4.19 12.47
C THR A 49 12.47 3.07 12.20
N PHE A 50 12.86 2.89 10.94
CA PHE A 50 13.90 1.93 10.55
C PHE A 50 15.21 2.65 10.26
N LYS A 51 16.31 2.13 10.80
CA LYS A 51 17.68 2.48 10.40
C LYS A 51 18.34 1.25 9.80
N GLY A 52 19.01 1.42 8.67
CA GLY A 52 19.70 0.32 8.01
C GLY A 52 21.11 0.68 7.57
N MET A 53 21.88 -0.36 7.28
CA MET A 53 23.22 -0.30 6.69
C MET A 53 23.26 -1.21 5.48
N THR A 54 23.94 -0.79 4.42
CA THR A 54 24.08 -1.56 3.18
C THR A 54 25.35 -1.18 2.42
N ASN A 55 25.85 -2.08 1.58
CA ASN A 55 26.95 -1.81 0.65
C ASN A 55 26.48 -1.30 -0.73
N LEU A 56 25.19 -1.02 -0.91
CA LEU A 56 24.67 -0.36 -2.11
C LEU A 56 25.28 1.05 -2.29
N PRO A 57 25.41 1.55 -3.53
CA PRO A 57 26.05 2.83 -3.81
C PRO A 57 25.39 4.04 -3.13
N GLU A 58 26.20 5.07 -2.89
CA GLU A 58 25.76 6.40 -2.46
C GLU A 58 24.66 6.95 -3.40
N ASN A 59 23.60 7.50 -2.83
CA ASN A 59 22.37 7.96 -3.50
C ASN A 59 21.44 6.85 -4.04
N THR A 60 21.65 5.58 -3.72
CA THR A 60 20.68 4.52 -4.08
C THR A 60 19.33 4.78 -3.42
N LYS A 61 18.26 4.80 -4.21
CA LYS A 61 16.88 4.98 -3.74
C LYS A 61 16.28 3.63 -3.34
N LEU A 62 15.78 3.55 -2.12
CA LEU A 62 15.10 2.39 -1.58
C LEU A 62 13.66 2.74 -1.16
N VAL A 63 12.79 1.75 -1.17
CA VAL A 63 11.43 1.84 -0.61
C VAL A 63 11.32 0.87 0.55
N ILE A 64 11.08 1.40 1.74
CA ILE A 64 10.79 0.62 2.94
C ILE A 64 9.27 0.48 3.03
N THR A 65 8.78 -0.75 3.04
CA THR A 65 7.36 -1.08 3.21
C THR A 65 7.15 -1.72 4.58
N LEU A 66 6.19 -1.20 5.35
CA LEU A 66 5.72 -1.84 6.58
C LEU A 66 4.27 -2.30 6.37
N SER A 67 3.98 -3.56 6.67
CA SER A 67 2.62 -4.11 6.60
C SER A 67 2.32 -5.14 7.68
N ASN A 68 1.04 -5.41 7.94
CA ASN A 68 0.57 -6.54 8.73
C ASN A 68 -0.54 -7.30 8.00
N ASP A 69 -1.07 -8.35 8.63
CA ASP A 69 -2.16 -9.16 8.08
C ASP A 69 -3.54 -8.46 8.23
N ASP A 70 -3.66 -7.46 9.10
CA ASP A 70 -4.86 -6.64 9.34
C ASP A 70 -5.00 -5.47 8.33
N ASN A 71 -4.50 -5.65 7.11
CA ASN A 71 -4.49 -4.67 6.01
C ASN A 71 -3.79 -3.32 6.27
N PHE A 72 -3.00 -3.17 7.34
CA PHE A 72 -2.09 -2.01 7.43
C PHE A 72 -0.99 -2.15 6.36
N LYS A 73 -0.79 -1.10 5.57
CA LYS A 73 0.36 -0.97 4.66
C LYS A 73 0.76 0.49 4.53
N ALA A 74 2.04 0.77 4.74
CA ALA A 74 2.63 2.09 4.57
C ALA A 74 4.02 1.97 3.94
N GLN A 75 4.50 3.04 3.29
CA GLN A 75 5.79 3.08 2.62
C GLN A 75 6.55 4.37 2.93
N SER A 76 7.87 4.27 3.05
CA SER A 76 8.80 5.40 3.16
C SER A 76 9.88 5.26 2.10
N LYS A 77 10.10 6.30 1.30
CA LYS A 77 11.23 6.35 0.36
C LYS A 77 12.46 6.88 1.09
N VAL A 78 13.59 6.21 0.93
CA VAL A 78 14.86 6.58 1.57
C VAL A 78 15.98 6.59 0.54
N ILE A 79 17.05 7.32 0.85
CA ILE A 79 18.26 7.42 0.03
C ILE A 79 19.43 6.90 0.86
N VAL A 80 20.26 6.04 0.27
CA VAL A 80 21.49 5.55 0.90
C VAL A 80 22.52 6.69 0.93
N GLY A 81 23.04 6.99 2.12
CA GLY A 81 24.15 7.92 2.34
C GLY A 81 25.10 7.41 3.43
N ASP A 82 26.40 7.51 3.23
CA ASP A 82 27.44 6.94 4.12
C ASP A 82 27.17 5.46 4.47
N SER A 83 26.79 4.66 3.46
CA SER A 83 26.37 3.24 3.59
C SER A 83 25.17 3.00 4.53
N LYS A 84 24.38 4.03 4.84
CA LYS A 84 23.24 3.99 5.77
C LYS A 84 21.97 4.52 5.13
N PHE A 85 20.84 4.20 5.73
CA PHE A 85 19.55 4.84 5.43
C PHE A 85 18.68 4.90 6.69
N GLU A 86 17.75 5.86 6.72
CA GLU A 86 16.78 6.05 7.80
C GLU A 86 15.41 6.38 7.22
N SER A 87 14.37 5.75 7.75
CA SER A 87 12.99 5.97 7.32
C SER A 87 12.35 7.17 7.99
N GLU A 88 11.26 7.66 7.39
CA GLU A 88 10.27 8.43 8.15
C GLU A 88 9.64 7.56 9.26
N GLN A 89 8.97 8.19 10.23
CA GLN A 89 8.27 7.48 11.29
C GLN A 89 6.93 6.92 10.79
N PHE A 90 6.81 5.59 10.76
CA PHE A 90 5.57 4.90 10.46
C PHE A 90 4.58 5.01 11.65
N SER A 91 3.34 5.32 11.32
CA SER A 91 2.23 5.55 12.26
C SER A 91 0.88 5.27 11.59
N ASN A 92 -0.19 5.07 12.36
CA ASN A 92 -1.54 4.98 11.80
C ASN A 92 -2.20 6.38 11.84
N LYS A 93 -2.11 7.11 10.72
CA LYS A 93 -2.64 8.50 10.59
C LYS A 93 -2.12 9.43 11.71
N GLY A 94 -0.85 9.29 12.09
CA GLY A 94 -0.22 10.04 13.18
C GLY A 94 -0.34 9.41 14.57
N ASN A 95 -1.18 8.39 14.76
CA ASN A 95 -1.33 7.64 16.00
C ASN A 95 -0.38 6.44 16.07
N SER A 96 -0.23 5.85 17.26
CA SER A 96 0.47 4.58 17.45
C SER A 96 -0.10 3.48 16.54
N LEU A 97 0.78 2.60 16.05
CA LEU A 97 0.39 1.35 15.40
C LEU A 97 -0.23 0.41 16.43
N GLN A 98 -1.11 -0.48 15.99
CA GLN A 98 -1.64 -1.54 16.86
C GLN A 98 -0.54 -2.55 17.21
N SER A 99 -0.64 -3.15 18.39
CA SER A 99 0.28 -4.19 18.83
C SER A 99 0.12 -5.46 17.98
N GLY A 100 1.22 -6.10 17.61
CA GLY A 100 1.20 -7.34 16.83
C GLY A 100 2.42 -7.54 15.95
N ILE A 101 2.33 -8.56 15.08
CA ILE A 101 3.40 -8.91 14.14
C ILE A 101 3.24 -8.13 12.84
N TYR A 102 4.32 -7.50 12.42
CA TYR A 102 4.43 -6.79 11.15
C TYR A 102 5.54 -7.42 10.30
N ARG A 103 5.47 -7.20 8.99
CA ARG A 103 6.55 -7.48 8.04
C ARG A 103 7.14 -6.14 7.59
N VAL A 104 8.44 -5.97 7.77
CA VAL A 104 9.21 -4.90 7.11
C VAL A 104 9.90 -5.49 5.90
N GLY A 105 9.69 -4.85 4.75
CA GLY A 105 10.41 -5.12 3.50
C GLY A 105 11.20 -3.88 3.09
N VAL A 106 12.39 -4.07 2.52
CA VAL A 106 13.17 -3.01 1.86
C VAL A 106 13.45 -3.47 0.44
N THR A 107 13.05 -2.65 -0.53
CA THR A 107 13.30 -2.88 -1.95
C THR A 107 14.07 -1.72 -2.58
N MET A 108 14.79 -1.97 -3.66
CA MET A 108 15.42 -0.91 -4.45
C MET A 108 14.46 -0.46 -5.56
N GLU A 109 14.37 0.85 -5.81
CA GLU A 109 13.65 1.33 -7.00
C GLU A 109 14.36 0.82 -8.27
N ILE A 110 13.62 0.53 -9.34
CA ILE A 110 14.17 -0.04 -10.59
C ILE A 110 15.38 0.74 -11.12
N ALA A 111 16.34 0.05 -11.72
CA ALA A 111 17.63 0.63 -12.13
C ALA A 111 17.48 1.93 -12.94
N SER A 112 16.52 1.98 -13.87
CA SER A 112 16.24 3.14 -14.72
C SER A 112 15.87 4.43 -13.97
N VAL A 113 15.32 4.35 -12.75
CA VAL A 113 15.00 5.54 -11.91
C VAL A 113 16.08 5.88 -10.88
N GLN A 114 17.10 5.03 -10.72
CA GLN A 114 18.27 5.34 -9.89
C GLN A 114 19.09 6.49 -10.48
N PRO A 115 19.87 7.25 -9.68
CA PRO A 115 20.80 8.25 -10.20
C PRO A 115 21.84 7.63 -11.14
N LYS A 116 22.35 8.40 -12.10
CA LYS A 116 23.34 7.91 -13.09
C LYS A 116 24.64 7.41 -12.46
N SER A 117 25.05 7.95 -11.30
CA SER A 117 26.17 7.46 -10.50
C SER A 117 25.93 6.05 -9.94
N VAL A 118 24.69 5.71 -9.60
CA VAL A 118 24.28 4.38 -9.11
C VAL A 118 24.19 3.41 -10.29
N GLN A 119 23.54 3.80 -11.39
CA GLN A 119 23.44 3.00 -12.62
C GLN A 119 24.82 2.58 -13.15
N ALA A 120 25.81 3.47 -13.11
CA ALA A 120 27.19 3.16 -13.51
C ALA A 120 27.88 2.08 -12.65
N ILE A 121 27.34 1.74 -11.48
CA ILE A 121 27.88 0.70 -10.58
C ILE A 121 27.00 -0.56 -10.65
N ILE A 122 25.68 -0.43 -10.54
CA ILE A 122 24.76 -1.58 -10.50
C ILE A 122 24.48 -2.18 -11.89
N GLY A 123 24.71 -1.40 -12.96
CA GLY A 123 24.30 -1.75 -14.33
C GLY A 123 23.00 -1.06 -14.76
N ASN A 124 22.61 -1.22 -16.03
CA ASN A 124 21.38 -0.60 -16.56
C ASN A 124 20.11 -1.34 -16.11
N ASP A 125 20.21 -2.64 -15.86
CA ASP A 125 19.17 -3.57 -15.44
C ASP A 125 19.52 -4.22 -14.07
N SER A 126 20.38 -3.55 -13.29
CA SER A 126 20.99 -4.06 -12.04
C SER A 126 21.81 -5.35 -12.20
N GLU A 127 22.35 -5.62 -13.39
CA GLU A 127 23.01 -6.87 -13.76
C GLU A 127 24.24 -7.22 -12.89
N ASN A 128 24.92 -6.21 -12.34
CA ASN A 128 26.09 -6.39 -11.47
C ASN A 128 25.72 -6.79 -10.04
N LEU A 129 24.45 -6.72 -9.63
CA LEU A 129 24.02 -7.14 -8.29
C LEU A 129 24.04 -8.67 -8.17
N LYS A 130 24.56 -9.16 -7.04
CA LYS A 130 24.66 -10.59 -6.66
C LYS A 130 24.31 -10.78 -5.17
N GLY A 131 24.17 -12.03 -4.74
CA GLY A 131 23.88 -12.42 -3.35
C GLY A 131 22.40 -12.69 -3.07
N GLU A 132 22.11 -13.19 -1.88
CA GLU A 132 20.79 -13.74 -1.49
C GLU A 132 19.64 -12.73 -1.50
N LEU A 133 19.95 -11.43 -1.38
CA LEU A 133 18.95 -10.36 -1.41
C LEU A 133 18.55 -9.96 -2.83
N VAL A 134 19.20 -10.49 -3.88
CA VAL A 134 18.97 -10.08 -5.27
C VAL A 134 17.95 -11.01 -5.91
N ILE A 135 16.90 -10.42 -6.50
CA ILE A 135 15.84 -11.12 -7.21
C ILE A 135 15.70 -10.59 -8.63
N ASP A 136 15.30 -11.46 -9.56
CA ASP A 136 14.89 -11.05 -10.90
C ASP A 136 13.46 -10.48 -10.86
N GLY A 137 13.24 -9.36 -11.55
CA GLY A 137 11.91 -8.76 -11.73
C GLY A 137 11.65 -8.39 -13.20
N ASP A 138 10.44 -7.95 -13.50
CA ASP A 138 9.95 -7.68 -14.87
C ASP A 138 10.74 -6.59 -15.63
N SER A 139 11.60 -5.84 -14.94
CA SER A 139 12.40 -4.72 -15.50
C SER A 139 13.87 -4.79 -15.04
N GLY A 140 14.42 -6.00 -15.02
CA GLY A 140 15.76 -6.27 -14.53
C GLY A 140 15.77 -6.68 -13.05
N LYS A 141 16.97 -6.80 -12.48
CA LYS A 141 17.14 -7.23 -11.09
C LYS A 141 16.80 -6.11 -10.11
N THR A 142 16.36 -6.50 -8.93
CA THR A 142 16.24 -5.61 -7.77
C THR A 142 16.73 -6.34 -6.51
N ILE A 143 16.68 -5.64 -5.38
CA ILE A 143 16.93 -6.24 -4.07
C ILE A 143 15.61 -6.35 -3.31
N GLU A 144 15.42 -7.44 -2.57
CA GLU A 144 14.37 -7.60 -1.57
C GLU A 144 14.99 -8.10 -0.25
N PHE A 145 15.03 -7.22 0.75
CA PHE A 145 15.23 -7.62 2.14
C PHE A 145 13.86 -7.70 2.82
N SER A 146 13.64 -8.70 3.67
CA SER A 146 12.40 -8.79 4.45
C SER A 146 12.58 -9.52 5.77
N LYS A 147 11.98 -9.01 6.86
CA LYS A 147 11.85 -9.72 8.13
C LYS A 147 10.50 -9.46 8.81
N LYS A 148 10.12 -10.37 9.71
CA LYS A 148 9.03 -10.12 10.68
C LYS A 148 9.59 -9.36 11.89
N ILE A 149 8.77 -8.49 12.46
CA ILE A 149 9.03 -7.76 13.71
C ILE A 149 7.77 -7.78 14.57
N GLU A 150 7.93 -7.65 15.87
CA GLU A 150 6.82 -7.42 16.80
C GLU A 150 6.80 -5.94 17.20
N ILE A 151 5.63 -5.31 17.13
CA ILE A 151 5.42 -3.94 17.59
C ILE A 151 4.54 -4.00 18.82
N VAL A 152 4.97 -3.34 19.90
CA VAL A 152 4.14 -3.02 21.07
C VAL A 152 3.70 -1.56 20.93
N GLY A 153 2.39 -1.34 20.86
CA GLY A 153 1.79 -0.04 20.56
C GLY A 153 0.40 0.10 21.16
N ALA A 154 -0.57 0.55 20.37
CA ALA A 154 -1.97 0.57 20.77
C ALA A 154 -2.50 -0.86 20.98
N GLU A 155 -3.63 -1.00 21.67
CA GLU A 155 -4.33 -2.29 21.77
C GLU A 155 -4.72 -2.78 20.36
N LYS A 156 -4.61 -4.09 20.12
CA LYS A 156 -5.09 -4.68 18.86
C LYS A 156 -6.61 -4.68 18.88
N ILE A 157 -7.22 -3.93 17.97
CA ILE A 157 -8.67 -3.89 17.83
C ILE A 157 -9.10 -5.18 17.14
N ASN A 158 -10.05 -5.91 17.72
CA ASN A 158 -10.61 -7.09 17.10
C ASN A 158 -11.68 -6.68 16.08
N HIS A 159 -11.33 -6.72 14.79
CA HIS A 159 -12.23 -6.36 13.70
C HIS A 159 -13.46 -7.28 13.65
N GLU A 160 -13.34 -8.57 13.97
CA GLU A 160 -14.46 -9.51 13.99
C GLU A 160 -15.52 -9.11 15.03
N VAL A 161 -15.09 -8.69 16.23
CA VAL A 161 -15.98 -8.17 17.28
C VAL A 161 -16.67 -6.90 16.82
N LEU A 162 -15.93 -5.96 16.24
CA LEU A 162 -16.46 -4.68 15.76
C LEU A 162 -17.45 -4.86 14.58
N ILE A 163 -17.17 -5.77 13.66
CA ILE A 163 -18.08 -6.19 12.59
C ILE A 163 -19.37 -6.76 13.18
N LYS A 164 -19.25 -7.64 14.18
CA LYS A 164 -20.38 -8.24 14.87
C LYS A 164 -21.24 -7.19 15.59
N GLU A 165 -20.64 -6.24 16.30
CA GLU A 165 -21.36 -5.13 16.95
C GLU A 165 -22.16 -4.29 15.95
N PHE A 166 -21.59 -3.98 14.78
CA PHE A 166 -22.33 -3.26 13.74
C PHE A 166 -23.44 -4.10 13.10
N LYS A 167 -23.25 -5.42 12.91
CA LYS A 167 -24.31 -6.33 12.47
C LYS A 167 -25.46 -6.41 13.50
N GLU A 168 -25.17 -6.46 14.79
CA GLU A 168 -26.17 -6.43 15.85
C GLU A 168 -26.94 -5.09 15.86
N GLN A 169 -26.29 -3.97 15.58
CA GLN A 169 -26.98 -2.68 15.37
C GLN A 169 -27.89 -2.70 14.14
N ILE A 170 -27.42 -3.20 12.98
CA ILE A 170 -28.24 -3.32 11.76
C ILE A 170 -29.48 -4.17 12.03
N LEU A 171 -29.34 -5.32 12.70
CA LEU A 171 -30.45 -6.19 13.06
C LEU A 171 -31.45 -5.50 14.01
N SER A 172 -30.94 -4.75 15.00
CA SER A 172 -31.79 -3.95 15.90
C SER A 172 -32.61 -2.90 15.13
N TYR A 173 -31.97 -2.15 14.22
CA TYR A 173 -32.67 -1.19 13.36
C TYR A 173 -33.66 -1.87 12.41
N TYR A 174 -33.31 -3.01 11.83
CA TYR A 174 -34.16 -3.79 10.93
C TYR A 174 -35.42 -4.31 11.63
N ASN A 175 -35.30 -4.80 12.85
CA ASN A 175 -36.46 -5.23 13.64
C ASN A 175 -37.33 -4.02 13.99
N ARG A 176 -36.75 -2.96 14.56
CA ARG A 176 -37.47 -1.74 14.97
C ARG A 176 -38.26 -1.08 13.83
N ILE A 177 -37.73 -1.08 12.60
CA ILE A 177 -38.44 -0.51 11.45
C ILE A 177 -39.56 -1.40 10.94
N ASN A 178 -39.41 -2.73 11.04
CA ASN A 178 -40.48 -3.67 10.73
C ASN A 178 -41.61 -3.57 11.76
N ASP A 179 -41.28 -3.50 13.06
CA ASP A 179 -42.25 -3.39 14.16
C ASP A 179 -43.09 -2.11 14.05
N GLU A 180 -42.47 -0.95 13.80
CA GLU A 180 -43.19 0.31 13.59
C GLU A 180 -44.10 0.23 12.36
N TYR A 181 -43.60 -0.25 11.22
CA TYR A 181 -44.38 -0.42 9.99
C TYR A 181 -45.60 -1.33 10.20
N ASP A 182 -45.42 -2.48 10.85
CA ASP A 182 -46.50 -3.41 11.16
C ASP A 182 -47.55 -2.81 12.10
N SER A 183 -47.14 -1.96 13.06
CA SER A 183 -48.06 -1.23 13.94
C SER A 183 -48.95 -0.22 13.19
N GLN A 184 -48.43 0.39 12.13
CA GLN A 184 -49.10 1.45 11.36
C GLN A 184 -50.04 0.91 10.26
N LYS A 185 -49.86 -0.35 9.80
CA LYS A 185 -50.61 -0.94 8.67
C LYS A 185 -52.12 -0.79 8.73
N ASN A 186 -52.70 -0.95 9.92
CA ASN A 186 -54.17 -0.94 10.09
C ASN A 186 -54.73 0.47 10.35
N SER A 187 -53.89 1.44 10.70
CA SER A 187 -54.30 2.79 11.11
C SER A 187 -53.11 3.75 11.02
N PHE A 188 -52.71 4.10 9.80
CA PHE A 188 -51.55 4.96 9.55
C PHE A 188 -51.72 6.37 10.13
N ASP A 189 -50.82 6.77 11.03
CA ASP A 189 -50.67 8.16 11.50
C ASP A 189 -49.42 8.81 10.87
N PRO A 190 -49.59 9.77 9.92
CA PRO A 190 -48.48 10.50 9.31
C PRO A 190 -47.63 11.30 10.30
N ALA A 191 -48.17 11.74 11.44
CA ALA A 191 -47.44 12.53 12.43
C ALA A 191 -46.52 11.64 13.26
N THR A 192 -47.04 10.51 13.78
CA THR A 192 -46.26 9.51 14.51
C THR A 192 -45.18 8.90 13.62
N TRP A 193 -45.53 8.41 12.43
CA TRP A 193 -44.55 7.91 11.47
C TRP A 193 -43.51 8.96 11.08
N GLY A 194 -43.95 10.21 10.89
CA GLY A 194 -43.07 11.33 10.58
C GLY A 194 -42.07 11.65 11.69
N ALA A 195 -42.41 11.42 12.96
CA ALA A 195 -41.50 11.54 14.09
C ALA A 195 -40.49 10.38 14.10
N PHE A 196 -40.98 9.14 14.11
CA PHE A 196 -40.14 7.94 14.02
C PHE A 196 -39.11 8.01 12.87
N ALA A 197 -39.57 8.44 11.68
CA ALA A 197 -38.76 8.52 10.47
C ALA A 197 -37.69 9.64 10.49
N ARG A 198 -37.74 10.58 11.44
CA ARG A 198 -36.64 11.54 11.67
C ARG A 198 -35.60 10.91 12.59
N ASP A 199 -36.03 10.42 13.74
CA ASP A 199 -35.17 9.84 14.77
C ASP A 199 -34.38 8.65 14.20
N PHE A 200 -35.06 7.74 13.48
CA PHE A 200 -34.43 6.60 12.81
C PHE A 200 -33.36 7.00 11.78
N ARG A 201 -33.56 8.11 11.05
CA ARG A 201 -32.57 8.62 10.09
C ARG A 201 -31.37 9.25 10.81
N GLU A 202 -31.58 9.96 11.91
CA GLU A 202 -30.48 10.50 12.72
C GLU A 202 -29.61 9.38 13.29
N GLU A 203 -30.23 8.38 13.91
CA GLU A 203 -29.55 7.23 14.48
C GLU A 203 -28.77 6.41 13.44
N THR A 204 -29.39 6.04 12.32
CA THR A 204 -28.71 5.25 11.27
C THR A 204 -27.59 6.05 10.58
N ASN A 205 -27.73 7.37 10.41
CA ASN A 205 -26.64 8.22 9.93
C ASN A 205 -25.47 8.29 10.92
N LYS A 206 -25.76 8.34 12.23
CA LYS A 206 -24.76 8.32 13.29
C LYS A 206 -23.97 7.01 13.30
N SER A 207 -24.63 5.85 13.28
CA SER A 207 -23.96 4.55 13.19
C SER A 207 -23.13 4.40 11.91
N ARG A 208 -23.64 4.86 10.76
CA ARG A 208 -22.86 4.90 9.51
C ARG A 208 -21.61 5.79 9.62
N SER A 209 -21.71 6.93 10.31
CA SER A 209 -20.54 7.78 10.60
C SER A 209 -19.55 7.11 11.56
N GLN A 210 -20.03 6.32 12.53
CA GLN A 210 -19.17 5.54 13.43
C GLN A 210 -18.38 4.47 12.67
N ILE A 211 -18.99 3.77 11.69
CA ILE A 211 -18.28 2.81 10.82
C ILE A 211 -17.11 3.50 10.10
N ASN A 212 -17.36 4.65 9.46
CA ASN A 212 -16.33 5.41 8.73
C ASN A 212 -15.18 5.92 9.61
N GLN A 213 -15.44 6.13 10.91
CA GLN A 213 -14.47 6.58 11.92
C GLN A 213 -13.82 5.43 12.69
N SER A 214 -14.31 4.20 12.48
CA SER A 214 -13.85 3.00 13.20
C SER A 214 -12.48 2.51 12.70
N ALA A 215 -11.95 1.47 13.35
CA ALA A 215 -10.71 0.82 12.95
C ALA A 215 -10.85 -0.07 11.70
N LEU A 216 -12.07 -0.39 11.27
CA LEU A 216 -12.33 -1.25 10.11
C LEU A 216 -11.62 -0.71 8.86
N ASN A 217 -11.06 -1.62 8.08
CA ASN A 217 -10.45 -1.31 6.79
C ASN A 217 -11.53 -1.00 5.73
N GLN A 218 -11.12 -0.42 4.60
CA GLN A 218 -12.06 0.02 3.56
C GLN A 218 -12.96 -1.11 3.01
N GLY A 219 -12.44 -2.35 2.93
CA GLY A 219 -13.21 -3.51 2.46
C GLY A 219 -14.30 -3.92 3.46
N GLU A 220 -13.97 -3.98 4.74
CA GLU A 220 -14.93 -4.25 5.83
C GLU A 220 -15.99 -3.15 5.93
N GLN A 221 -15.60 -1.87 5.82
CA GLN A 221 -16.54 -0.76 5.77
C GLN A 221 -17.51 -0.88 4.58
N MET A 222 -17.02 -1.30 3.40
CA MET A 222 -17.85 -1.53 2.21
C MET A 222 -18.83 -2.70 2.36
N GLN A 223 -18.55 -3.69 3.21
CA GLN A 223 -19.47 -4.81 3.47
C GLN A 223 -20.67 -4.40 4.35
N ILE A 224 -20.49 -3.42 5.25
CA ILE A 224 -21.45 -3.13 6.33
C ILE A 224 -22.16 -1.78 6.15
N ALA A 225 -21.45 -0.74 5.71
CA ALA A 225 -22.00 0.60 5.55
C ALA A 225 -23.20 0.71 4.57
N PRO A 226 -23.33 -0.11 3.50
CA PRO A 226 -24.51 -0.07 2.63
C PRO A 226 -25.83 -0.41 3.34
N ALA A 227 -25.82 -1.33 4.31
CA ALA A 227 -27.03 -1.76 5.01
C ALA A 227 -27.76 -0.60 5.71
N PHE A 228 -27.03 0.40 6.20
CA PHE A 228 -27.61 1.63 6.78
C PHE A 228 -28.30 2.52 5.74
N VAL A 229 -27.88 2.46 4.47
CA VAL A 229 -28.58 3.11 3.35
C VAL A 229 -29.82 2.33 2.99
N ASP A 230 -29.72 1.00 2.88
CA ASP A 230 -30.84 0.12 2.56
C ASP A 230 -31.95 0.21 3.63
N LEU A 231 -31.59 0.35 4.92
CA LEU A 231 -32.54 0.64 6.01
C LEU A 231 -33.29 1.98 5.82
N GLN A 232 -32.63 3.04 5.34
CA GLN A 232 -33.27 4.33 5.06
C GLN A 232 -34.10 4.31 3.76
N MET A 233 -33.73 3.47 2.79
CA MET A 233 -34.54 3.18 1.62
C MET A 233 -35.80 2.39 2.01
N LEU A 234 -35.67 1.37 2.88
CA LEU A 234 -36.78 0.58 3.39
C LEU A 234 -37.78 1.45 4.17
N LEU A 235 -37.30 2.39 4.99
CA LEU A 235 -38.13 3.42 5.63
C LEU A 235 -38.96 4.23 4.62
N THR A 236 -38.36 4.55 3.48
CA THR A 236 -39.01 5.34 2.44
C THR A 236 -40.01 4.49 1.65
N ALA A 237 -39.70 3.21 1.41
CA ALA A 237 -40.61 2.25 0.79
C ALA A 237 -41.83 1.94 1.66
N TYR A 238 -41.65 1.69 2.97
CA TYR A 238 -42.73 1.54 3.93
C TYR A 238 -43.60 2.80 4.06
N ALA A 239 -43.00 4.00 4.01
CA ALA A 239 -43.75 5.25 4.01
C ALA A 239 -44.65 5.42 2.76
N ALA A 240 -44.22 4.88 1.61
CA ALA A 240 -45.03 4.86 0.40
C ALA A 240 -46.13 3.80 0.49
N ASP A 241 -45.83 2.61 1.01
CA ASP A 241 -46.78 1.51 1.17
C ASP A 241 -47.93 1.84 2.13
N LEU A 242 -47.63 2.38 3.32
CA LEU A 242 -48.63 2.87 4.29
C LEU A 242 -49.57 3.95 3.71
N GLN A 243 -49.21 4.53 2.56
CA GLN A 243 -50.00 5.52 1.83
C GLN A 243 -50.66 4.95 0.55
N ASN A 244 -50.66 3.62 0.38
CA ASN A 244 -51.15 2.89 -0.79
C ASN A 244 -50.40 3.26 -2.09
N ARG A 245 -49.08 3.52 -1.97
CA ARG A 245 -48.17 3.86 -3.08
C ARG A 245 -46.90 2.99 -3.08
N GLY A 246 -46.94 1.84 -2.41
CA GLY A 246 -45.80 0.93 -2.24
C GLY A 246 -45.44 0.14 -3.50
N ASP A 247 -44.24 -0.44 -3.49
CA ASP A 247 -43.80 -1.48 -4.41
C ASP A 247 -43.27 -2.66 -3.60
N ASP A 248 -44.06 -3.73 -3.53
CA ASP A 248 -43.73 -4.98 -2.81
C ASP A 248 -42.38 -5.56 -3.25
N LYS A 249 -42.00 -5.39 -4.52
CA LYS A 249 -40.74 -5.93 -5.05
C LYS A 249 -39.55 -5.14 -4.53
N GLU A 250 -39.68 -3.82 -4.44
CA GLU A 250 -38.65 -2.95 -3.87
C GLU A 250 -38.49 -3.20 -2.37
N ILE A 251 -39.59 -3.34 -1.63
CA ILE A 251 -39.59 -3.74 -0.22
C ILE A 251 -38.87 -5.10 -0.06
N TYR A 252 -39.27 -6.13 -0.82
CA TYR A 252 -38.66 -7.45 -0.74
C TYR A 252 -37.16 -7.41 -1.08
N ARG A 253 -36.77 -6.67 -2.12
CA ARG A 253 -35.37 -6.49 -2.55
C ARG A 253 -34.53 -5.87 -1.43
N LEU A 254 -35.00 -4.79 -0.82
CA LEU A 254 -34.31 -4.10 0.27
C LEU A 254 -34.18 -4.98 1.53
N LYS A 255 -35.25 -5.70 1.89
CA LYS A 255 -35.22 -6.67 3.02
C LYS A 255 -34.17 -7.75 2.79
N SER A 256 -34.12 -8.34 1.59
CA SER A 256 -33.10 -9.35 1.23
C SER A 256 -31.68 -8.81 1.33
N GLN A 257 -31.42 -7.57 0.88
CA GLN A 257 -30.08 -6.98 0.96
C GLN A 257 -29.62 -6.74 2.40
N ILE A 258 -30.51 -6.26 3.27
CA ILE A 258 -30.23 -6.08 4.69
C ILE A 258 -29.95 -7.44 5.34
N GLU A 259 -30.78 -8.45 5.07
CA GLU A 259 -30.59 -9.82 5.57
C GLU A 259 -29.30 -10.49 5.04
N ASP A 260 -28.89 -10.20 3.81
CA ASP A 260 -27.61 -10.66 3.25
C ASP A 260 -26.41 -9.99 3.94
N SER A 261 -26.51 -8.70 4.31
CA SER A 261 -25.46 -7.99 5.06
C SER A 261 -25.24 -8.50 6.49
N LEU A 262 -26.22 -9.24 7.04
CA LEU A 262 -26.15 -9.82 8.39
C LEU A 262 -25.46 -11.19 8.41
N LYS A 263 -25.40 -11.90 7.27
CA LYS A 263 -24.74 -13.21 7.11
C LYS A 263 -23.22 -13.08 7.22
#